data_AF-A0A8C6UNJ0-F1
#
_entry.id   AF-A0A8C6UNJ0-F1
#
_cell.length_a   1.000
_cell.length_b   1.000
_cell.length_c   1.000
_cell.angle_alpha   90.00
_cell.angle_beta   90.00
_cell.angle_gamma   90.00
#
_symmetry.space_group_name_H-M   'P 1'
#
loop_
_entity.id
_entity.type
_entity.pdbx_description
1 polymer ?
#
loop_
_entity_poly.entity_id
_entity_poly.type
_entity_poly.pdbx_seq_one_letter_code
_entity_poly.pdbx_strand_id
1 'polypeptide(L)'
;MDAKVTKFETLKLLEKCRKERDDALHRENALREKLRQYESRMRSTEALKQKLKTLTMDNKELRKQVKTLRTEIGLEASPKFNGKTTKDIINDLHEKDRECISLVEKAGKLSLTIDDLTSELANTVTSKTLLEDQVQSLQQNLKDMTNNQRRLLKLWEDKKVQREQLALPAINQKPGQKSSTHRHVQTEMSIGLSQKLPANAFETKPFTRDSDKKTVLDKHSFPTYGNGYHHDKSIHN
;
A
#
# COMPACT_ATOMS: atom_id res chain seq x y z
N MET A 1 80.66 99.06 -49.82
CA MET A 1 79.29 98.75 -49.31
C MET A 1 79.34 97.60 -48.29
N ASP A 2 80.53 97.28 -47.77
CA ASP A 2 80.83 95.92 -47.27
C ASP A 2 80.54 95.72 -45.79
N ALA A 3 80.72 96.75 -44.95
CA ALA A 3 80.47 96.64 -43.50
C ALA A 3 78.99 96.38 -43.13
N LYS A 4 78.03 96.83 -43.96
CA LYS A 4 76.60 96.61 -43.72
C LYS A 4 76.17 95.18 -44.08
N VAL A 5 76.80 94.56 -45.08
CA VAL A 5 76.54 93.18 -45.51
C VAL A 5 77.01 92.19 -44.44
N THR A 6 78.21 92.39 -43.89
CA THR A 6 78.79 91.53 -42.83
C THR A 6 77.98 91.57 -41.52
N LYS A 7 77.45 92.73 -41.12
CA LYS A 7 76.60 92.85 -39.92
C LYS A 7 75.27 92.09 -40.09
N PHE A 8 74.67 92.16 -41.26
CA PHE A 8 73.42 91.46 -41.57
C PHE A 8 73.60 89.93 -41.57
N GLU A 9 74.69 89.43 -42.15
CA GLU A 9 75.04 88.00 -42.15
C GLU A 9 75.29 87.47 -40.74
N THR A 10 75.98 88.25 -39.89
CA THR A 10 76.22 87.90 -38.48
C THR A 10 74.90 87.82 -37.70
N LEU A 11 73.98 88.76 -37.90
CA LEU A 11 72.65 88.72 -37.26
C LEU A 11 71.84 87.49 -37.70
N LYS A 12 71.87 87.16 -39.00
CA LYS A 12 71.20 85.97 -39.54
C LYS A 12 71.76 84.67 -38.94
N LEU A 13 73.08 84.61 -38.74
CA LEU A 13 73.72 83.46 -38.07
C LEU A 13 73.27 83.34 -36.61
N LEU A 14 73.24 84.44 -35.86
CA LEU A 14 72.77 84.45 -34.47
C LEU A 14 71.30 84.03 -34.35
N GLU A 15 70.45 84.49 -35.26
CA GLU A 15 69.04 84.09 -35.31
C GLU A 15 68.88 82.59 -35.63
N LYS A 16 69.70 82.06 -36.54
CA LYS A 16 69.76 80.62 -36.82
C LYS A 16 70.22 79.83 -35.59
N CYS A 17 71.30 80.23 -34.92
CA CYS A 17 71.79 79.56 -33.72
C CYS A 17 70.77 79.61 -32.58
N ARG A 18 70.07 80.74 -32.42
CA ARG A 18 68.98 80.87 -31.44
C ARG A 18 67.85 79.89 -31.74
N LYS A 19 67.40 79.82 -33.00
CA LYS A 19 66.35 78.88 -33.42
C LYS A 19 66.76 77.42 -33.19
N GLU A 20 67.98 77.06 -33.57
CA GLU A 20 68.51 75.69 -33.36
C GLU A 20 68.58 75.31 -31.88
N ARG A 21 68.96 76.26 -31.01
CA ARG A 21 68.93 76.06 -29.55
C ARG A 21 67.51 75.87 -29.03
N ASP A 22 66.57 76.72 -29.45
CA ASP A 22 65.17 76.64 -29.01
C ASP A 22 64.54 75.31 -29.49
N ASP A 23 64.80 74.90 -30.73
CA ASP A 23 64.38 73.61 -31.30
C ASP A 23 65.02 72.42 -30.57
N ALA A 24 66.29 72.54 -30.14
CA ALA A 24 66.96 71.52 -29.33
C ALA A 24 66.33 71.40 -27.94
N LEU A 25 66.02 72.53 -27.30
CA LEU A 25 65.38 72.57 -25.98
C LEU A 25 63.94 72.01 -26.05
N HIS A 26 63.19 72.32 -27.11
CA HIS A 26 61.86 71.74 -27.34
C HIS A 26 61.92 70.21 -27.52
N ARG A 27 62.90 69.72 -28.30
CA ARG A 27 63.13 68.28 -28.46
C ARG A 27 63.54 67.62 -27.14
N GLU A 28 64.42 68.25 -26.37
CA GLU A 28 64.85 67.77 -25.06
C GLU A 28 63.66 67.65 -24.10
N ASN A 29 62.83 68.69 -24.00
CA ASN A 29 61.65 68.67 -23.14
C ASN A 29 60.65 67.58 -23.55
N ALA A 30 60.43 67.39 -24.86
CA ALA A 30 59.58 66.32 -25.35
C ALA A 30 60.14 64.92 -25.01
N LEU A 31 61.46 64.73 -25.06
CA LEU A 31 62.10 63.47 -24.66
C LEU A 31 62.05 63.25 -23.14
N ARG A 32 62.27 64.29 -22.33
CA ARG A 32 62.14 64.23 -20.86
C ARG A 32 60.71 63.85 -20.44
N GLU A 33 59.71 64.43 -21.10
CA GLU A 33 58.30 64.09 -20.83
C GLU A 33 57.97 62.65 -21.24
N LYS A 34 58.44 62.19 -22.40
CA LYS A 34 58.30 60.79 -22.81
C LYS A 34 58.97 59.83 -21.81
N LEU A 35 60.16 60.16 -21.32
CA LEU A 35 60.86 59.36 -20.32
C LEU A 35 60.04 59.26 -19.03
N ARG A 36 59.51 60.39 -18.53
CA ARG A 36 58.63 60.42 -17.35
C ARG A 36 57.40 59.53 -17.53
N GLN A 37 56.78 59.54 -18.70
CA GLN A 37 55.63 58.67 -19.01
C GLN A 37 56.02 57.18 -19.04
N TYR A 38 57.15 56.84 -19.64
CA TYR A 38 57.65 55.46 -19.65
C TYR A 38 57.96 54.93 -18.24
N GLU A 39 58.60 55.74 -17.40
CA GLU A 39 58.86 55.39 -16.00
C GLU A 39 57.56 55.15 -15.22
N SER A 40 56.57 56.04 -15.39
CA SER A 40 55.25 55.87 -14.77
C SER A 40 54.55 54.58 -15.23
N ARG A 41 54.58 54.30 -16.54
CA ARG A 41 54.01 53.07 -17.12
C ARG A 41 54.72 51.83 -16.61
N MET A 42 56.05 51.88 -16.48
CA MET A 42 56.87 50.77 -15.97
C MET A 42 56.48 50.45 -14.53
N ARG A 43 56.44 51.45 -13.64
CA ARG A 43 56.02 51.28 -12.23
C ARG A 43 54.61 50.69 -12.13
N SER A 44 53.65 51.18 -12.93
CA SER A 44 52.29 50.65 -12.97
C SER A 44 52.23 49.19 -13.43
N THR A 45 53.00 48.84 -14.47
CA THR A 45 53.07 47.47 -14.99
C THR A 45 53.69 46.51 -13.97
N GLU A 46 54.71 46.95 -13.24
CA GLU A 46 55.33 46.16 -12.17
C GLU A 46 54.37 45.91 -11.00
N ALA A 47 53.62 46.94 -10.57
CA ALA A 47 52.60 46.79 -9.55
C ALA A 47 51.49 45.81 -9.99
N LEU A 48 51.05 45.87 -11.24
CA LEU A 48 50.10 44.90 -11.80
C LEU A 48 50.66 43.48 -11.85
N LYS A 49 51.93 43.30 -12.23
CA LYS A 49 52.60 42.00 -12.21
C LYS A 49 52.66 41.41 -10.81
N GLN A 50 52.96 42.23 -9.80
CA GLN A 50 52.95 41.80 -8.40
C GLN A 50 51.53 41.39 -7.97
N LYS A 51 50.51 42.22 -8.25
CA LYS A 51 49.11 41.90 -7.95
C LYS A 51 48.65 40.59 -8.61
N LEU A 52 49.03 40.36 -9.86
CA LEU A 52 48.73 39.12 -10.57
C LEU A 52 49.40 37.90 -9.92
N LYS A 53 50.66 38.03 -9.50
CA LYS A 53 51.36 36.95 -8.77
C LYS A 53 50.65 36.63 -7.46
N THR A 54 50.28 37.64 -6.67
CA THR A 54 49.54 37.44 -5.41
C THR A 54 48.20 36.76 -5.66
N LEU A 55 47.38 37.27 -6.59
CA LEU A 55 46.08 36.67 -6.92
C LEU A 55 46.20 35.23 -7.44
N THR A 56 47.25 34.92 -8.19
CA THR A 56 47.51 33.55 -8.69
C THR A 56 47.81 32.61 -7.52
N MET A 57 48.60 33.06 -6.56
CA MET A 57 48.92 32.29 -5.35
C MET A 57 47.67 32.09 -4.48
N ASP A 58 46.89 33.15 -4.25
CA ASP A 58 45.65 33.09 -3.48
C ASP A 58 44.63 32.16 -4.14
N ASN A 59 44.48 32.21 -5.47
CA ASN A 59 43.60 31.31 -6.20
C ASN A 59 44.03 29.84 -6.06
N LYS A 60 45.35 29.57 -6.11
CA LYS A 60 45.88 28.22 -5.89
C LYS A 60 45.57 27.73 -4.49
N GLU A 61 45.68 28.59 -3.48
CA GLU A 61 45.39 28.22 -2.10
C GLU A 61 43.90 28.00 -1.86
N LEU A 62 43.03 28.87 -2.38
CA LEU A 62 41.57 28.69 -2.35
C LEU A 62 41.16 27.36 -2.98
N ARG A 63 41.77 26.96 -4.11
CA ARG A 63 41.48 25.65 -4.72
C ARG A 63 41.85 24.47 -3.82
N LYS A 64 42.94 24.56 -3.06
CA LYS A 64 43.29 23.53 -2.07
C LYS A 64 42.29 23.50 -0.93
N GLN A 65 41.94 24.67 -0.37
CA GLN A 65 40.95 24.76 0.71
C GLN A 65 39.60 24.18 0.29
N VAL A 66 39.11 24.50 -0.92
CA VAL A 66 37.87 23.91 -1.45
C VAL A 66 37.96 22.39 -1.53
N LYS A 67 39.09 21.84 -1.99
CA LYS A 67 39.29 20.39 -2.06
C LYS A 67 39.28 19.73 -0.67
N THR A 68 39.96 20.35 0.29
CA THR A 68 39.96 19.90 1.70
C THR A 68 38.55 19.94 2.27
N LEU A 69 37.84 21.06 2.13
CA LEU A 69 36.47 21.21 2.62
C LEU A 69 35.55 20.14 2.03
N ARG A 70 35.56 19.93 0.71
CA ARG A 70 34.75 18.87 0.06
C ARG A 70 35.02 17.47 0.61
N THR A 71 36.27 17.20 0.97
CA THR A 71 36.66 15.95 1.64
C THR A 71 36.14 15.89 3.07
N GLU A 72 36.28 16.98 3.84
CA GLU A 72 35.82 17.07 5.24
C GLU A 72 34.30 16.97 5.37
N ILE A 73 33.54 17.47 4.40
CA ILE A 73 32.07 17.37 4.39
C ILE A 73 31.56 16.12 3.66
N GLY A 74 32.44 15.21 3.23
CA GLY A 74 32.04 13.93 2.64
C GLY A 74 31.34 14.03 1.28
N LEU A 75 31.57 15.12 0.53
CA LEU A 75 31.10 15.26 -0.86
C LEU A 75 31.99 14.52 -1.86
N GLU A 76 33.24 14.26 -1.49
CA GLU A 76 34.19 13.48 -2.28
C GLU A 76 34.52 12.17 -1.57
N ALA A 77 34.64 11.08 -2.32
CA ALA A 77 35.10 9.80 -1.79
C ALA A 77 36.60 9.88 -1.50
N SER A 78 36.93 10.20 -0.26
CA SER A 78 38.30 10.26 0.23
C SER A 78 38.51 9.19 1.30
N PRO A 79 39.58 8.38 1.21
CA PRO A 79 39.88 7.35 2.21
C PRO A 79 40.27 7.93 3.58
N LYS A 80 40.48 9.25 3.67
CA LYS A 80 40.77 9.96 4.93
C LYS A 80 39.52 10.49 5.63
N PHE A 81 38.37 10.41 4.97
CA PHE A 81 37.11 10.87 5.54
C PHE A 81 36.54 9.77 6.44
N ASN A 82 36.38 10.08 7.73
CA ASN A 82 35.92 9.13 8.74
C ASN A 82 34.40 9.16 8.95
N GLY A 83 33.67 10.01 8.23
CA GLY A 83 32.21 10.11 8.30
C GLY A 83 31.49 9.26 7.25
N LYS A 84 30.15 9.29 7.27
CA LYS A 84 29.34 8.79 6.17
C LYS A 84 29.29 9.82 5.05
N THR A 85 29.61 9.40 3.83
CA THR A 85 29.51 10.28 2.67
C THR A 85 28.04 10.50 2.33
N THR A 86 27.74 11.51 1.52
CA THR A 86 26.38 11.69 0.99
C THR A 86 25.88 10.44 0.27
N LYS A 87 26.79 9.73 -0.42
CA LYS A 87 26.46 8.46 -1.10
C LYS A 87 26.06 7.37 -0.10
N ASP A 88 26.78 7.25 1.01
CA ASP A 88 26.46 6.26 2.05
C ASP A 88 25.09 6.53 2.67
N ILE A 89 24.79 7.79 2.97
CA ILE A 89 23.47 8.20 3.49
C ILE A 89 22.36 7.89 2.49
N ILE A 90 22.55 8.18 1.20
CA ILE A 90 21.58 7.86 0.15
C ILE A 90 21.34 6.34 0.07
N ASN A 91 22.40 5.54 0.15
CA ASN A 91 22.28 4.09 0.13
C ASN A 91 21.52 3.55 1.35
N ASP A 92 21.83 4.05 2.55
CA ASP A 92 21.13 3.71 3.79
C ASP A 92 19.63 4.04 3.67
N LEU A 93 19.30 5.21 3.10
CA LEU A 93 17.91 5.61 2.87
C LEU A 93 17.19 4.69 1.88
N HIS A 94 17.84 4.31 0.77
CA HIS A 94 17.28 3.34 -0.18
C HIS A 94 17.09 1.94 0.45
N GLU A 95 17.99 1.52 1.34
CA GLU A 95 17.83 0.27 2.07
C GLU A 95 16.63 0.32 3.03
N LYS A 96 16.48 1.44 3.75
CA LYS A 96 15.33 1.66 4.63
C LYS A 96 14.02 1.73 3.87
N ASP A 97 14.00 2.34 2.70
CA ASP A 97 12.81 2.37 1.83
C ASP A 97 12.41 0.97 1.39
N ARG A 98 13.36 0.13 0.96
CA ARG A 98 13.11 -1.28 0.65
C ARG A 98 12.58 -2.07 1.84
N GLU A 99 13.14 -1.84 3.03
CA GLU A 99 12.67 -2.46 4.27
C GLU A 99 11.22 -2.05 4.59
N CYS A 100 10.90 -0.77 4.48
CA CYS A 100 9.53 -0.25 4.64
C CYS A 100 8.56 -0.90 3.66
N ILE A 101 8.90 -1.00 2.38
CA ILE A 101 8.06 -1.67 1.37
C ILE A 101 7.82 -3.13 1.78
N SER A 102 8.87 -3.85 2.18
CA SER A 102 8.73 -5.24 2.65
C SER A 102 7.83 -5.37 3.87
N LEU A 103 7.91 -4.43 4.81
CA LEU A 103 7.07 -4.42 6.01
C LEU A 103 5.60 -4.14 5.67
N VAL A 104 5.34 -3.21 4.74
CA VAL A 104 3.98 -2.92 4.25
C VAL A 104 3.36 -4.16 3.59
N GLU A 105 4.12 -4.85 2.73
CA GLU A 105 3.65 -6.11 2.11
C GLU A 105 3.35 -7.20 3.15
N LYS A 106 4.20 -7.36 4.17
CA LYS A 106 3.98 -8.32 5.26
C LYS A 106 2.75 -7.95 6.10
N ALA A 107 2.57 -6.67 6.41
CA ALA A 107 1.40 -6.17 7.13
C ALA A 107 0.11 -6.42 6.34
N GLY A 108 0.13 -6.19 5.02
CA GLY A 108 -0.99 -6.51 4.13
C GLY A 108 -1.35 -8.00 4.15
N LYS A 109 -0.35 -8.89 4.06
CA LYS A 109 -0.57 -10.35 4.16
C LYS A 109 -1.15 -10.76 5.50
N LEU A 110 -0.63 -10.21 6.61
CA LEU A 110 -1.15 -10.49 7.95
C LEU A 110 -2.59 -10.00 8.10
N SER A 111 -2.94 -8.84 7.54
CA SER A 111 -4.31 -8.33 7.54
C SER A 111 -5.27 -9.33 6.88
N LEU A 112 -4.92 -9.85 5.69
CA LEU A 112 -5.75 -10.85 5.01
C LEU A 112 -5.89 -12.13 5.84
N THR A 113 -4.82 -12.60 6.48
CA THR A 113 -4.88 -13.78 7.37
C THR A 113 -5.78 -13.54 8.58
N ILE A 114 -5.79 -12.32 9.14
CA ILE A 114 -6.69 -11.97 10.25
C ILE A 114 -8.15 -12.01 9.78
N ASP A 115 -8.45 -11.49 8.59
CA ASP A 115 -9.80 -11.49 8.03
C ASP A 115 -10.30 -12.93 7.78
N ASP A 116 -9.44 -13.80 7.22
CA ASP A 116 -9.74 -15.21 6.99
C ASP A 116 -10.03 -15.95 8.30
N LEU A 117 -9.15 -15.82 9.30
CA LEU A 117 -9.33 -16.45 10.62
C LEU A 117 -10.56 -15.92 11.36
N THR A 118 -10.88 -14.63 11.19
CA THR A 118 -12.09 -14.02 11.77
C THR A 118 -13.36 -14.64 11.15
N SER A 119 -13.36 -14.86 9.84
CA SER A 119 -14.45 -15.55 9.13
C SER A 119 -14.60 -17.01 9.57
N GLU A 120 -13.49 -17.75 9.66
CA GLU A 120 -13.48 -19.13 10.16
C GLU A 120 -14.01 -19.24 11.60
N LEU A 121 -13.63 -18.30 12.47
CA LEU A 121 -14.13 -18.24 13.84
C LEU A 121 -15.64 -17.97 13.87
N ALA A 122 -16.15 -17.03 13.07
CA ALA A 122 -17.58 -16.74 12.98
C ALA A 122 -18.40 -17.95 12.50
N ASN A 123 -17.88 -18.67 11.50
CA ASN A 123 -18.48 -19.91 10.99
C ASN A 123 -18.48 -21.02 12.06
N THR A 124 -17.39 -21.13 12.82
CA THR A 124 -17.27 -22.09 13.92
C THR A 124 -18.26 -21.78 15.05
N VAL A 125 -18.39 -20.50 15.43
CA VAL A 125 -19.36 -20.05 16.43
C VAL A 125 -20.78 -20.37 15.99
N THR A 126 -21.14 -20.07 14.73
CA THR A 126 -22.46 -20.37 14.17
C THR A 126 -22.74 -21.89 14.20
N SER A 127 -21.77 -22.69 13.77
CA SER A 127 -21.88 -24.15 13.76
C SER A 127 -22.03 -24.72 15.16
N LYS A 128 -21.30 -24.16 16.14
CA LYS A 128 -21.42 -24.52 17.55
C LYS A 128 -22.82 -24.25 18.08
N THR A 129 -23.37 -23.05 17.84
CA THR A 129 -24.73 -22.69 18.28
C THR A 129 -25.77 -23.67 17.72
N LEU A 130 -25.68 -24.02 16.44
CA LEU A 130 -26.60 -25.00 15.83
C LEU A 130 -26.52 -26.38 16.50
N LEU A 131 -25.31 -26.84 16.82
CA LEU A 131 -25.11 -28.11 17.52
C LEU A 131 -25.64 -28.05 18.96
N GLU A 132 -25.46 -26.94 19.66
CA GLU A 132 -26.03 -26.72 20.99
C GLU A 132 -27.57 -26.78 20.96
N ASP A 133 -28.21 -26.16 19.96
CA ASP A 133 -29.66 -26.22 19.75
C ASP A 133 -30.14 -27.66 19.48
N GLN A 134 -29.41 -28.42 18.66
CA GLN A 134 -29.70 -29.83 18.41
C GLN A 134 -29.60 -30.67 19.68
N VAL A 135 -28.55 -30.46 20.49
CA VAL A 135 -28.38 -31.17 21.77
C VAL A 135 -29.52 -30.85 22.73
N GLN A 136 -29.92 -29.58 22.85
CA GLN A 136 -31.05 -29.19 23.70
C GLN A 136 -32.36 -29.83 23.22
N SER A 137 -32.62 -29.85 21.91
CA SER A 137 -33.80 -30.49 21.33
C SER A 137 -33.84 -32.00 21.63
N LEU A 138 -32.71 -32.70 21.47
CA LEU A 138 -32.61 -34.13 21.78
C LEU A 138 -32.81 -34.41 23.27
N GLN A 139 -32.25 -33.59 24.15
CA GLN A 139 -32.44 -33.70 25.60
C GLN A 139 -33.92 -33.52 25.98
N GLN A 140 -34.60 -32.54 25.37
CA GLN A 140 -36.02 -32.31 25.60
C GLN A 140 -36.88 -33.49 25.09
N ASN A 141 -36.58 -34.01 23.89
CA ASN A 141 -37.28 -35.17 23.34
C ASN A 141 -37.12 -36.40 24.24
N LEU A 142 -35.90 -36.67 24.73
CA LEU A 142 -35.63 -37.78 25.65
C LEU A 142 -36.44 -37.64 26.96
N LYS A 143 -36.53 -36.42 27.51
CA LYS A 143 -37.35 -36.12 28.69
C LYS A 143 -38.83 -36.41 28.44
N ASP A 144 -39.35 -36.00 27.28
CA ASP A 144 -40.75 -36.22 26.91
C ASP A 144 -41.05 -37.71 26.67
N MET A 145 -40.15 -38.43 26.00
CA MET A 145 -40.25 -39.89 25.85
C MET A 145 -40.25 -40.62 27.20
N THR A 146 -39.36 -40.20 28.12
CA THR A 146 -39.28 -40.79 29.47
C THR A 146 -40.58 -40.53 30.27
N ASN A 147 -41.13 -39.32 30.17
CA ASN A 147 -42.41 -38.98 30.80
C ASN A 147 -43.57 -39.79 30.21
N ASN A 148 -43.60 -39.96 28.89
CA ASN A 148 -44.59 -40.80 28.21
C ASN A 148 -44.50 -42.28 28.64
N GLN A 149 -43.29 -42.84 28.71
CA GLN A 149 -43.08 -44.20 29.21
C GLN A 149 -43.58 -44.35 30.66
N ARG A 150 -43.24 -43.40 31.55
CA ARG A 150 -43.72 -43.40 32.94
C ARG A 150 -45.25 -43.37 33.01
N ARG A 151 -45.89 -42.51 32.22
CA ARG A 151 -47.37 -42.42 32.15
C ARG A 151 -47.98 -43.72 31.64
N LEU A 152 -47.40 -44.31 30.60
CA LEU A 152 -47.88 -45.56 30.02
C LEU A 152 -47.76 -46.72 31.02
N LEU A 153 -46.63 -46.83 31.73
CA LEU A 153 -46.43 -47.82 32.80
C LEU A 153 -47.47 -47.66 33.90
N LYS A 154 -47.76 -46.42 34.34
CA LYS A 154 -48.80 -46.16 35.34
C LYS A 154 -50.18 -46.59 34.87
N LEU A 155 -50.57 -46.21 33.65
CA LEU A 155 -51.86 -46.61 33.08
C LEU A 155 -51.98 -48.14 32.93
N TRP A 156 -50.87 -48.80 32.61
CA TRP A 156 -50.83 -50.26 32.52
C TRP A 156 -51.06 -50.91 33.88
N GLU A 157 -50.41 -50.40 34.94
CA GLU A 157 -50.63 -50.86 36.31
C GLU A 157 -52.06 -50.60 36.78
N ASP A 158 -52.59 -49.39 36.58
CA ASP A 158 -53.96 -49.03 36.94
C ASP A 158 -54.99 -49.97 36.28
N LYS A 159 -54.79 -50.31 35.01
CA LYS A 159 -55.66 -51.23 34.26
C LYS A 159 -55.53 -52.69 34.72
N LYS A 160 -54.34 -53.11 35.13
CA LYS A 160 -54.09 -54.43 35.71
C LYS A 160 -54.85 -54.58 37.03
N VAL A 161 -54.71 -53.60 37.92
CA VAL A 161 -55.45 -53.54 39.19
C VAL A 161 -56.96 -53.55 38.97
N GLN A 162 -57.48 -52.82 37.98
CA GLN A 162 -58.91 -52.87 37.63
C GLN A 162 -59.37 -54.26 37.20
N ARG A 163 -58.60 -54.98 36.38
CA ARG A 163 -58.93 -56.37 36.01
C ARG A 163 -58.93 -57.29 37.22
N GLU A 164 -57.96 -57.14 38.11
CA GLU A 164 -57.87 -57.95 39.33
C GLU A 164 -59.02 -57.64 40.32
N GLN A 165 -59.45 -56.38 40.43
CA GLN A 165 -60.61 -55.97 41.24
C GLN A 165 -61.95 -56.44 40.64
N LEU A 166 -62.05 -56.54 39.31
CA LEU A 166 -63.21 -57.13 38.62
C LEU A 166 -63.21 -58.67 38.65
N ALA A 167 -62.06 -59.29 38.93
CA ALA A 167 -61.88 -60.73 39.08
C ALA A 167 -62.09 -61.19 40.54
N LEU A 168 -63.26 -60.87 41.12
CA LEU A 168 -63.77 -61.57 42.31
C LEU A 168 -64.59 -62.81 41.88
N PRO A 169 -64.67 -63.86 42.72
CA PRO A 169 -64.78 -65.25 42.27
C PRO A 169 -66.13 -65.57 41.60
N ALA A 170 -66.03 -66.42 40.59
CA ALA A 170 -67.13 -66.99 39.84
C ALA A 170 -68.22 -67.58 40.76
N ILE A 171 -69.40 -66.98 40.74
CA ILE A 171 -70.63 -67.65 41.17
C ILE A 171 -70.90 -68.74 40.13
N ASN A 172 -70.75 -69.99 40.55
CA ASN A 172 -71.06 -71.18 39.76
C ASN A 172 -72.50 -71.13 39.23
N GLN A 173 -72.69 -70.75 37.96
CA GLN A 173 -73.94 -71.01 37.26
C GLN A 173 -73.91 -72.43 36.69
N LYS A 174 -74.76 -73.29 37.28
CA LYS A 174 -75.06 -74.65 36.82
C LYS A 174 -75.57 -74.63 35.37
N PRO A 175 -75.35 -75.71 34.60
CA PRO A 175 -75.71 -75.75 33.19
C PRO A 175 -77.22 -75.95 33.04
N GLY A 176 -77.90 -74.97 32.44
CA GLY A 176 -79.26 -75.17 31.95
C GLY A 176 -80.19 -73.97 32.12
N GLN A 177 -79.94 -72.87 31.43
CA GLN A 177 -81.04 -71.99 31.02
C GLN A 177 -80.64 -71.11 29.84
N LYS A 178 -81.38 -71.25 28.73
CA LYS A 178 -81.30 -70.41 27.55
C LYS A 178 -81.77 -68.99 27.91
N SER A 179 -81.06 -67.96 27.48
CA SER A 179 -81.65 -66.84 26.73
C SER A 179 -80.62 -65.77 26.36
N SER A 180 -80.89 -65.18 25.19
CA SER A 180 -80.56 -63.80 24.82
C SER A 180 -79.11 -63.45 24.49
N THR A 181 -78.81 -63.58 23.19
CA THR A 181 -78.14 -62.55 22.37
C THR A 181 -77.64 -61.31 23.13
N HIS A 182 -76.33 -61.20 23.32
CA HIS A 182 -75.68 -59.91 23.54
C HIS A 182 -74.67 -59.67 22.43
N ARG A 183 -74.92 -58.58 21.69
CA ARG A 183 -74.25 -58.16 20.45
C ARG A 183 -72.74 -58.36 20.49
N HIS A 184 -72.26 -59.04 19.45
CA HIS A 184 -70.96 -58.76 18.84
C HIS A 184 -70.89 -57.25 18.57
N VAL A 185 -70.14 -56.49 19.38
CA VAL A 185 -69.69 -55.15 19.00
C VAL A 185 -68.52 -55.39 18.06
N GLN A 186 -68.89 -55.67 16.81
CA GLN A 186 -68.04 -55.61 15.65
C GLN A 186 -67.77 -54.12 15.42
N THR A 187 -66.56 -53.64 15.73
CA THR A 187 -66.14 -52.29 15.37
C THR A 187 -65.89 -52.27 13.87
N GLU A 188 -66.96 -52.21 13.09
CA GLU A 188 -66.89 -51.70 11.71
C GLU A 188 -66.77 -50.19 11.79
N MET A 189 -65.54 -49.68 11.77
CA MET A 189 -65.31 -48.29 11.39
C MET A 189 -65.41 -48.21 9.87
N SER A 190 -66.63 -48.04 9.38
CA SER A 190 -66.91 -47.67 8.00
C SER A 190 -66.34 -46.28 7.73
N ILE A 191 -65.25 -46.22 6.97
CA ILE A 191 -64.75 -44.96 6.41
C ILE A 191 -65.73 -44.55 5.32
N GLY A 192 -66.34 -43.36 5.42
CA GLY A 192 -67.23 -42.85 4.38
C GLY A 192 -66.51 -42.78 3.04
N LEU A 193 -67.19 -43.08 1.93
CA LEU A 193 -66.62 -43.03 0.57
C LEU A 193 -65.99 -41.67 0.22
N SER A 194 -66.35 -40.59 0.91
CA SER A 194 -65.78 -39.25 0.79
C SER A 194 -64.43 -39.04 1.49
N GLN A 195 -63.98 -39.98 2.33
CA GLN A 195 -62.67 -39.96 3.00
C GLN A 195 -61.68 -40.98 2.43
N LYS A 196 -62.03 -41.64 1.32
CA LYS A 196 -61.15 -42.59 0.64
C LYS A 196 -60.13 -41.79 -0.20
N LEU A 197 -58.87 -41.81 0.20
CA LEU A 197 -57.78 -41.26 -0.62
C LEU A 197 -57.76 -41.97 -1.98
N PRO A 198 -57.55 -41.26 -3.10
CA PRO A 198 -57.43 -41.89 -4.42
C PRO A 198 -56.26 -42.88 -4.43
N ALA A 199 -56.38 -43.94 -5.23
CA ALA A 199 -55.49 -45.10 -5.22
C ALA A 199 -53.98 -44.79 -5.46
N ASN A 200 -53.65 -43.56 -5.86
CA ASN A 200 -52.30 -43.15 -6.23
C ASN A 200 -51.69 -42.14 -5.22
N ALA A 201 -52.26 -42.01 -4.02
CA ALA A 201 -51.81 -41.04 -3.01
C ALA A 201 -50.40 -41.28 -2.44
N PHE A 202 -49.76 -42.42 -2.75
CA PHE A 202 -48.39 -42.76 -2.33
C PHE A 202 -47.50 -43.24 -3.48
N GLU A 203 -47.77 -42.85 -4.73
CA GLU A 203 -46.80 -43.06 -5.82
C GLU A 203 -45.63 -42.08 -5.67
N THR A 204 -44.55 -42.52 -5.01
CA THR A 204 -43.25 -41.87 -5.16
C THR A 204 -42.68 -42.23 -6.53
N LYS A 205 -42.74 -41.29 -7.48
CA LYS A 205 -42.01 -41.43 -8.76
C LYS A 205 -40.52 -41.64 -8.46
N PRO A 206 -39.84 -42.59 -9.13
CA PRO A 206 -38.40 -42.68 -9.05
C PRO A 206 -37.78 -41.42 -9.69
N PHE A 207 -36.84 -40.81 -8.97
CA PHE A 207 -35.97 -39.76 -9.47
C PHE A 207 -35.19 -40.31 -10.66
N THR A 208 -35.58 -39.95 -11.89
CA THR A 208 -34.73 -40.09 -13.06
C THR A 208 -33.60 -39.08 -12.96
N ARG A 209 -32.41 -39.59 -12.63
CA ARG A 209 -31.14 -38.91 -12.81
C ARG A 209 -30.84 -38.96 -14.30
N ASP A 210 -30.99 -37.84 -15.00
CA ASP A 210 -30.31 -37.68 -16.28
C ASP A 210 -29.89 -36.23 -16.53
N SER A 211 -28.67 -36.14 -17.01
CA SER A 211 -27.82 -34.97 -17.14
C SER A 211 -27.99 -34.26 -18.48
N ASP A 212 -27.61 -32.98 -18.47
CA ASP A 212 -27.17 -32.15 -19.61
C ASP A 212 -28.20 -31.69 -20.65
N LYS A 213 -28.43 -30.36 -20.68
CA LYS A 213 -27.88 -29.45 -21.71
C LYS A 213 -28.42 -28.00 -21.58
N LYS A 214 -27.46 -27.06 -21.58
CA LYS A 214 -27.46 -25.68 -22.12
C LYS A 214 -28.80 -24.99 -22.44
N THR A 215 -29.00 -23.79 -21.88
CA THR A 215 -29.23 -22.48 -22.57
C THR A 215 -29.40 -21.37 -21.51
N VAL A 216 -28.49 -20.39 -21.36
CA VAL A 216 -28.37 -19.10 -22.08
C VAL A 216 -29.26 -17.97 -21.49
N LEU A 217 -28.58 -16.85 -21.14
CA LEU A 217 -29.03 -15.49 -20.79
C LEU A 217 -29.80 -15.33 -19.46
N ASP A 218 -29.57 -14.31 -18.62
CA ASP A 218 -29.40 -12.90 -18.99
C ASP A 218 -28.59 -12.09 -17.93
N LYS A 219 -27.93 -11.05 -18.46
CA LYS A 219 -27.32 -9.83 -17.89
C LYS A 219 -27.42 -9.59 -16.38
N HIS A 220 -26.28 -9.23 -15.76
CA HIS A 220 -26.16 -8.00 -14.97
C HIS A 220 -24.73 -7.44 -15.03
N SER A 221 -24.60 -6.28 -15.69
CA SER A 221 -23.44 -5.39 -15.66
C SER A 221 -23.35 -4.66 -14.32
N PHE A 222 -22.14 -4.51 -13.77
CA PHE A 222 -21.79 -3.38 -12.90
C PHE A 222 -20.41 -2.81 -13.29
N PRO A 223 -20.22 -1.48 -13.19
CA PRO A 223 -19.16 -0.75 -13.87
C PRO A 223 -17.88 -0.65 -13.03
N THR A 224 -16.74 -0.98 -13.64
CA THR A 224 -15.43 -0.67 -13.07
C THR A 224 -15.07 0.78 -13.42
N TYR A 225 -15.09 1.64 -12.41
CA TYR A 225 -14.44 2.95 -12.45
C TYR A 225 -12.92 2.75 -12.57
N GLY A 226 -12.36 3.14 -13.70
CA GLY A 226 -10.91 3.21 -13.94
C GLY A 226 -10.59 4.55 -14.59
N ASN A 227 -10.21 5.51 -13.77
CA ASN A 227 -9.81 6.85 -14.16
C ASN A 227 -8.50 6.81 -14.96
N GLY A 228 -8.45 7.60 -16.04
CA GLY A 228 -7.35 7.60 -17.00
C GLY A 228 -6.11 8.34 -16.52
N TYR A 229 -4.98 8.02 -17.15
CA TYR A 229 -3.88 8.97 -17.36
C TYR A 229 -3.32 8.81 -18.78
N HIS A 230 -3.50 9.88 -19.54
CA HIS A 230 -2.70 10.24 -20.71
C HIS A 230 -1.22 10.28 -20.34
N HIS A 231 -0.35 9.72 -21.19
CA HIS A 231 0.93 10.36 -21.43
C HIS A 231 1.25 10.41 -22.93
N ASP A 232 1.28 11.65 -23.38
CA ASP A 232 1.79 12.11 -24.66
C ASP A 232 3.31 12.38 -24.54
N LYS A 233 3.98 12.42 -25.70
CA LYS A 233 5.35 12.90 -25.99
C LYS A 233 6.53 11.91 -25.93
N SER A 234 6.89 11.44 -27.12
CA SER A 234 8.26 11.13 -27.54
C SER A 234 8.79 12.28 -28.40
N ILE A 235 9.74 13.07 -27.88
CA ILE A 235 10.56 14.02 -28.64
C ILE A 235 12.03 13.88 -28.17
N HIS A 236 12.91 13.59 -29.13
CA HIS A 236 14.37 13.82 -29.24
C HIS A 236 15.33 13.36 -28.13
N ASN A 237 16.23 12.45 -28.51
CA ASN A 237 17.64 12.77 -28.79
C ASN A 237 18.17 11.86 -29.90
#